data_AF-G1UZX2-F1
#
_entry.id   AF-G1UZX2-F1
#
_cell.length_a   1.000
_cell.length_b   1.000
_cell.length_c   1.000
_cell.angle_alpha   90.00
_cell.angle_beta   90.00
_cell.angle_gamma   90.00
#
_symmetry.space_group_name_H-M   'P 1'
#
loop_
_entity.id
_entity.type
_entity.pdbx_description
1 polymer ?
#
loop_
_entity_poly.entity_id
_entity_poly.type
_entity_poly.pdbx_seq_one_letter_code
_entity_poly.pdbx_strand_id
1 'polypeptide(L)'
;MTARAAAEIGNRMMGQPYGWGGYLFNRDCSLAMRDLFVPFGVWLPRNSSAQAKAWQFISFVKASPSGKESIIKDEGVPFATLLWLRGHITLYIGTYKGEPVMFHNVWGVRTNDGNGEGRHIIGRAVVTSLQPGAELPNVRRENLILSRLQGMSILRYE
;
A
#
# COMPACT_ATOMS: atom_id res chain seq x y z
N MET A 1 -2.12 2.39 19.99
CA MET A 1 -1.14 1.94 18.97
C MET A 1 -0.07 3.02 18.81
N THR A 2 1.22 2.67 18.82
CA THR A 2 2.32 3.63 18.56
C THR A 2 3.04 3.28 17.25
N ALA A 3 3.64 4.27 16.59
CA ALA A 3 4.42 4.05 15.37
C ALA A 3 5.57 3.06 15.58
N ARG A 4 6.26 3.13 16.74
CA ARG A 4 7.34 2.19 17.10
C ARG A 4 6.84 0.74 17.15
N ALA A 5 5.73 0.49 17.86
CA ALA A 5 5.20 -0.86 17.98
C ALA A 5 4.71 -1.41 16.63
N ALA A 6 4.06 -0.56 15.81
CA ALA A 6 3.66 -0.95 14.46
C ALA A 6 4.86 -1.27 13.55
N ALA A 7 5.94 -0.49 13.66
CA ALA A 7 7.19 -0.73 12.95
C ALA A 7 7.88 -2.04 13.40
N GLU A 8 7.87 -2.36 14.70
CA GLU A 8 8.42 -3.63 15.21
C GLU A 8 7.72 -4.85 14.60
N ILE A 9 6.39 -4.81 14.50
CA ILE A 9 5.61 -5.87 13.83
C ILE A 9 5.90 -5.89 12.32
N GLY A 10 5.86 -4.72 11.66
CA GLY A 10 6.15 -4.61 10.23
C GLY A 10 7.54 -5.13 9.86
N ASN A 11 8.55 -4.89 10.71
CA ASN A 11 9.90 -5.39 10.52
C ASN A 11 9.98 -6.92 10.55
N ARG A 12 9.13 -7.60 11.33
CA ARG A 12 9.03 -9.07 11.32
C ARG A 12 8.41 -9.62 10.04
N MET A 13 7.63 -8.80 9.33
CA MET A 13 7.04 -9.15 8.03
C MET A 13 7.96 -8.81 6.86
N MET A 14 8.93 -7.92 7.05
CA MET A 14 9.77 -7.40 5.96
C MET A 14 10.47 -8.53 5.20
N GLY A 15 10.42 -8.50 3.87
CA GLY A 15 10.98 -9.53 3.01
C GLY A 15 10.17 -10.83 2.93
N GLN A 16 9.11 -11.01 3.72
CA GLN A 16 8.23 -12.18 3.61
C GLN A 16 7.69 -12.30 2.19
N PRO A 17 7.74 -13.48 1.54
CA PRO A 17 7.19 -13.69 0.22
C PRO A 17 5.72 -13.31 0.11
N TYR A 18 5.30 -12.90 -1.08
CA TYR A 18 3.89 -12.67 -1.40
C TYR A 18 3.17 -14.01 -1.55
N GLY A 19 2.07 -14.21 -0.83
CA GLY A 19 1.21 -15.39 -0.93
C GLY A 19 -0.22 -15.00 -1.24
N TRP A 20 -0.67 -15.21 -2.48
CA TRP A 20 -2.05 -14.92 -2.88
C TRP A 20 -3.04 -15.67 -1.99
N GLY A 21 -3.97 -14.96 -1.35
CA GLY A 21 -4.97 -15.58 -0.49
C GLY A 21 -4.43 -16.16 0.82
N GLY A 22 -3.13 -16.02 1.11
CA GLY A 22 -2.47 -16.71 2.22
C GLY A 22 -1.72 -17.99 1.83
N TYR A 23 -1.50 -18.22 0.52
CA TYR A 23 -0.82 -19.40 0.02
C TYR A 23 0.55 -19.62 0.71
N LEU A 24 0.84 -20.88 1.08
CA LEU A 24 2.03 -21.28 1.84
C LEU A 24 2.22 -20.52 3.17
N PHE A 25 1.13 -20.14 3.83
CA PHE A 25 1.14 -19.35 5.07
C PHE A 25 1.85 -18.00 4.94
N ASN A 26 2.02 -17.52 3.70
CA ASN A 26 2.50 -16.18 3.42
C ASN A 26 1.33 -15.17 3.45
N ARG A 27 1.61 -13.92 3.14
CA ARG A 27 0.60 -12.85 3.15
C ARG A 27 0.45 -12.23 1.77
N ASP A 28 -0.78 -11.89 1.41
CA ASP A 28 -1.04 -10.91 0.36
C ASP A 28 -1.12 -9.50 0.96
N CYS A 29 -1.37 -8.50 0.10
CA CYS A 29 -1.43 -7.10 0.50
C CYS A 29 -2.39 -6.85 1.68
N SER A 30 -3.62 -7.35 1.58
CA SER A 30 -4.66 -7.13 2.59
C SER A 30 -4.47 -7.98 3.84
N LEU A 31 -3.96 -9.21 3.72
CA LEU A 31 -3.65 -10.04 4.87
C LEU A 31 -2.47 -9.46 5.68
N ALA A 32 -1.47 -8.88 5.00
CA ALA A 32 -0.39 -8.14 5.66
C ALA A 32 -0.92 -6.97 6.50
N MET A 33 -1.85 -6.17 5.97
CA MET A 33 -2.47 -5.09 6.75
C MET A 33 -3.26 -5.64 7.93
N ARG A 34 -4.14 -6.63 7.69
CA ARG A 34 -4.98 -7.21 8.74
C ARG A 34 -4.13 -7.75 9.89
N ASP A 35 -3.13 -8.58 9.61
CA ASP A 35 -2.30 -9.20 10.65
C ASP A 35 -1.41 -8.19 11.37
N LEU A 36 -0.98 -7.10 10.70
CA LEU A 36 -0.19 -6.04 11.32
C LEU A 36 -1.02 -5.30 12.38
N PHE A 37 -2.31 -5.11 12.14
CA PHE A 37 -3.20 -4.34 13.01
C PHE A 37 -3.89 -5.16 14.10
N VAL A 38 -3.97 -6.49 13.96
CA VAL A 38 -4.60 -7.40 14.95
C VAL A 38 -4.06 -7.20 16.39
N PRO A 39 -2.73 -7.13 16.63
CA PRO A 39 -2.20 -6.97 17.99
C PRO A 39 -2.57 -5.65 18.67
N PHE A 40 -3.07 -4.67 17.91
CA PHE A 40 -3.51 -3.37 18.42
C PHE A 40 -5.02 -3.29 18.62
N GLY A 41 -5.77 -4.38 18.39
CA GLY A 41 -7.23 -4.38 18.47
C GLY A 41 -7.90 -3.58 17.35
N VAL A 42 -7.19 -3.28 16.26
CA VAL A 42 -7.74 -2.59 15.09
C VAL A 42 -8.21 -3.64 14.10
N TRP A 43 -9.53 -3.76 13.96
CA TRP A 43 -10.13 -4.75 13.07
C TRP A 43 -10.12 -4.26 11.62
N LEU A 44 -9.71 -5.15 10.70
CA LEU A 44 -9.77 -4.94 9.27
C LEU A 44 -10.42 -6.15 8.57
N PRO A 45 -11.36 -5.93 7.63
CA PRO A 45 -11.93 -7.01 6.83
C PRO A 45 -10.87 -7.67 5.93
N ARG A 46 -11.18 -8.84 5.36
CA ARG A 46 -10.18 -9.64 4.63
C ARG A 46 -9.68 -9.01 3.33
N ASN A 47 -10.54 -8.29 2.60
CA ASN A 47 -10.27 -7.85 1.23
C ASN A 47 -9.92 -6.36 1.17
N SER A 48 -8.98 -5.98 0.30
CA SER A 48 -8.46 -4.61 0.18
C SER A 48 -9.55 -3.55 -0.04
N SER A 49 -10.54 -3.82 -0.90
CA SER A 49 -11.66 -2.90 -1.15
C SER A 49 -12.55 -2.69 0.06
N ALA A 50 -12.73 -3.72 0.89
CA ALA A 50 -13.47 -3.62 2.14
C ALA A 50 -12.65 -2.88 3.20
N GLN A 51 -11.33 -3.12 3.26
CA GLN A 51 -10.44 -2.42 4.20
C GLN A 51 -10.43 -0.92 3.93
N ALA A 52 -10.38 -0.51 2.66
CA ALA A 52 -10.44 0.89 2.27
C ALA A 52 -11.72 1.60 2.74
N LYS A 53 -12.83 0.87 2.87
CA LYS A 53 -14.15 1.41 3.25
C LYS A 53 -14.50 1.16 4.72
N ALA A 54 -13.63 0.49 5.47
CA ALA A 54 -13.92 0.11 6.86
C ALA A 54 -13.82 1.29 7.83
N TRP A 55 -13.13 2.36 7.42
CA TRP A 55 -12.88 3.56 8.21
C TRP A 55 -13.12 4.82 7.36
N GLN A 56 -12.75 6.00 7.87
CA GLN A 56 -12.92 7.27 7.17
C GLN A 56 -12.19 7.25 5.81
N PHE A 57 -12.97 7.20 4.72
CA PHE A 57 -12.46 7.12 3.36
C PHE A 57 -12.39 8.50 2.69
N ILE A 58 -11.22 8.82 2.13
CA ILE A 58 -10.98 10.05 1.37
C ILE A 58 -10.69 9.65 -0.08
N SER A 59 -11.55 10.12 -0.99
CA SER A 59 -11.50 9.76 -2.41
C SER A 59 -10.48 10.61 -3.19
N PHE A 60 -9.71 9.97 -4.07
CA PHE A 60 -8.76 10.62 -4.97
C PHE A 60 -9.26 10.73 -6.42
N VAL A 61 -10.52 10.36 -6.71
CA VAL A 61 -11.04 10.25 -8.08
C VAL A 61 -10.89 11.55 -8.88
N LYS A 62 -10.91 12.71 -8.23
CA LYS A 62 -10.77 14.03 -8.87
C LYS A 62 -9.37 14.65 -8.75
N ALA A 63 -8.41 13.95 -8.16
CA ALA A 63 -7.07 14.47 -7.89
C ALA A 63 -6.07 14.06 -8.97
N SER A 64 -5.23 15.00 -9.40
CA SER A 64 -4.02 14.72 -10.19
C SER A 64 -3.02 13.89 -9.35
N PRO A 65 -2.03 13.21 -9.97
CA PRO A 65 -1.00 12.49 -9.22
C PRO A 65 -0.31 13.34 -8.14
N SER A 66 0.08 14.58 -8.46
CA SER A 66 0.66 15.50 -7.47
C SER A 66 -0.34 15.91 -6.40
N GLY A 67 -1.61 16.12 -6.76
CA GLY A 67 -2.67 16.39 -5.80
C GLY A 67 -2.88 15.24 -4.82
N LYS A 68 -2.77 13.99 -5.27
CA LYS A 68 -2.83 12.81 -4.39
C LYS A 68 -1.67 12.79 -3.40
N GLU A 69 -0.45 13.09 -3.86
CA GLU A 69 0.72 13.17 -2.99
C GLU A 69 0.55 14.26 -1.92
N SER A 70 0.03 15.43 -2.29
CA SER A 70 -0.27 16.50 -1.33
C SER A 70 -1.31 16.06 -0.31
N ILE A 71 -2.45 15.51 -0.74
CA ILE A 71 -3.50 15.03 0.17
C ILE A 71 -2.94 13.98 1.15
N ILE A 72 -2.11 13.05 0.68
CA ILE A 72 -1.49 12.03 1.55
C ILE A 72 -0.55 12.68 2.58
N LYS A 73 0.20 13.71 2.19
CA LYS A 73 1.12 14.42 3.10
C LYS A 73 0.38 15.27 4.13
N ASP A 74 -0.71 15.93 3.71
CA ASP A 74 -1.41 16.92 4.51
C ASP A 74 -2.43 16.26 5.46
N GLU A 75 -3.12 15.22 5.00
CA GLU A 75 -4.21 14.57 5.74
C GLU A 75 -3.87 13.16 6.21
N GLY A 76 -2.85 12.52 5.62
CA GLY A 76 -2.43 11.17 5.99
C GLY A 76 -1.76 11.11 7.36
N VAL A 77 -2.10 10.07 8.13
CA VAL A 77 -1.53 9.81 9.45
C VAL A 77 -0.55 8.64 9.32
N PRO A 78 0.76 8.85 9.52
CA PRO A 78 1.75 7.77 9.47
C PRO A 78 1.36 6.62 10.40
N PHE A 79 1.47 5.39 9.89
CA PHE A 79 1.08 4.13 10.58
C PHE A 79 -0.42 3.98 10.88
N ALA A 80 -1.28 4.89 10.42
CA ALA A 80 -2.73 4.83 10.61
C ALA A 80 -3.52 5.21 9.34
N THR A 81 -2.90 5.21 8.17
CA THR A 81 -3.57 5.49 6.90
C THR A 81 -3.28 4.40 5.89
N LEU A 82 -4.34 3.76 5.38
CA LEU A 82 -4.25 2.79 4.29
C LEU A 82 -4.40 3.51 2.95
N LEU A 83 -3.52 3.24 1.98
CA LEU A 83 -3.65 3.75 0.61
C LEU A 83 -4.18 2.64 -0.29
N TRP A 84 -5.20 2.95 -1.09
CA TRP A 84 -5.94 1.93 -1.82
C TRP A 84 -6.03 2.22 -3.32
N LEU A 85 -5.87 1.15 -4.10
CA LEU A 85 -6.26 1.06 -5.50
C LEU A 85 -6.96 -0.28 -5.74
N ARG A 86 -7.70 -0.39 -6.85
CA ARG A 86 -8.31 -1.67 -7.23
C ARG A 86 -7.25 -2.78 -7.33
N GLY A 87 -7.36 -3.75 -6.42
CA GLY A 87 -6.51 -4.94 -6.35
C GLY A 87 -5.29 -4.83 -5.43
N HIS A 88 -5.06 -3.69 -4.75
CA HIS A 88 -3.90 -3.54 -3.86
C HIS A 88 -4.16 -2.52 -2.74
N ILE A 89 -3.54 -2.74 -1.57
CA ILE A 89 -3.63 -1.84 -0.42
C ILE A 89 -2.27 -1.76 0.28
N THR A 90 -1.95 -0.59 0.82
CA THR A 90 -0.66 -0.31 1.48
C THR A 90 -0.89 0.46 2.77
N LEU A 91 0.12 0.50 3.64
CA LEU A 91 0.15 1.35 4.83
C LEU A 91 1.06 2.55 4.58
N TYR A 92 0.53 3.76 4.66
CA TYR A 92 1.33 4.98 4.69
C TYR A 92 2.13 5.04 6.00
N ILE A 93 3.45 5.22 5.91
CA ILE A 93 4.35 5.23 7.08
C ILE A 93 5.12 6.55 7.25
N GLY A 94 4.65 7.61 6.60
CA GLY A 94 5.25 8.94 6.67
C GLY A 94 6.03 9.31 5.41
N THR A 95 6.97 10.25 5.56
CA THR A 95 7.80 10.72 4.45
C THR A 95 9.27 10.38 4.66
N TYR A 96 9.96 10.14 3.56
CA TYR A 96 11.41 9.97 3.53
C TYR A 96 11.98 10.82 2.40
N LYS A 97 12.92 11.71 2.73
CA LYS A 97 13.47 12.71 1.78
C LYS A 97 12.38 13.54 1.08
N GLY A 98 11.31 13.89 1.81
CA GLY A 98 10.19 14.68 1.29
C GLY A 98 9.10 13.88 0.56
N GLU A 99 9.33 12.60 0.29
CA GLU A 99 8.42 11.75 -0.47
C GLU A 99 7.60 10.81 0.43
N PRO A 100 6.28 10.65 0.20
CA PRO A 100 5.48 9.64 0.90
C PRO A 100 6.01 8.23 0.65
N VAL A 101 6.13 7.46 1.74
CA VAL A 101 6.54 6.07 1.69
C VAL A 101 5.48 5.16 2.30
N MET A 102 5.43 3.92 1.81
CA MET A 102 4.43 2.95 2.19
C MET A 102 4.99 1.56 2.40
N PHE A 103 4.49 0.87 3.42
CA PHE A 103 4.70 -0.55 3.65
C PHE A 103 3.62 -1.37 2.94
N HIS A 104 4.02 -2.42 2.23
CA HIS A 104 3.09 -3.32 1.53
C HIS A 104 3.73 -4.65 1.15
N ASN A 105 2.94 -5.72 1.14
CA ASN A 105 3.30 -6.97 0.48
C ASN A 105 2.71 -6.98 -0.93
N VAL A 106 3.55 -6.98 -1.96
CA VAL A 106 3.16 -6.74 -3.35
C VAL A 106 3.72 -7.81 -4.29
N TRP A 107 2.91 -8.22 -5.26
CA TRP A 107 3.32 -9.18 -6.28
C TRP A 107 4.34 -8.56 -7.26
N GLY A 108 3.94 -7.49 -7.97
CA GLY A 108 4.82 -6.86 -8.93
C GLY A 108 4.23 -5.63 -9.60
N VAL A 109 5.08 -4.92 -10.33
CA VAL A 109 4.73 -3.73 -11.13
C VAL A 109 4.34 -4.18 -12.52
N ARG A 110 3.30 -3.59 -13.12
CA ARG A 110 2.91 -3.91 -14.49
C ARG A 110 3.92 -3.34 -15.48
N THR A 111 4.46 -4.19 -16.33
CA THR A 111 5.38 -3.81 -17.41
C THR A 111 4.72 -4.03 -18.78
N ASN A 112 5.24 -3.37 -19.80
CA ASN A 112 4.92 -3.64 -21.19
C ASN A 112 6.20 -3.52 -22.02
N ASP A 113 6.65 -4.63 -22.58
CA ASP A 113 7.89 -4.77 -23.35
C ASP A 113 7.65 -4.84 -24.87
N GLY A 114 6.45 -4.48 -25.33
CA GLY A 114 6.06 -4.57 -26.73
C GLY A 114 5.51 -5.93 -27.17
N ASN A 115 5.68 -6.99 -26.35
CA ASN A 115 5.16 -8.33 -26.64
C ASN A 115 3.92 -8.69 -25.81
N GLY A 116 3.49 -7.82 -24.91
CA GLY A 116 2.27 -8.00 -24.11
C GLY A 116 2.36 -7.35 -22.73
N GLU A 117 1.36 -7.62 -21.90
CA GLU A 117 1.38 -7.21 -20.49
C GLU A 117 2.27 -8.15 -19.68
N GLY A 118 3.32 -7.60 -19.06
CA GLY A 118 4.25 -8.32 -18.19
C GLY A 118 4.18 -7.89 -16.72
N ARG A 119 5.07 -8.47 -15.90
CA ARG A 119 5.28 -8.08 -14.51
C ARG A 119 6.76 -8.00 -14.17
N HIS A 120 7.18 -6.90 -13.56
CA HIS A 120 8.41 -6.89 -12.77
C HIS A 120 8.10 -7.36 -11.35
N ILE A 121 8.59 -8.54 -10.99
CA ILE A 121 8.22 -9.21 -9.73
C ILE A 121 9.02 -8.61 -8.57
N ILE A 122 8.29 -8.08 -7.58
CA ILE A 122 8.83 -7.74 -6.26
C ILE A 122 8.60 -8.92 -5.31
N GLY A 123 7.37 -9.44 -5.30
CA GLY A 123 7.01 -10.73 -4.69
C GLY A 123 7.20 -10.83 -3.19
N ARG A 124 7.18 -9.70 -2.45
CA ARG A 124 7.44 -9.69 -1.01
C ARG A 124 6.96 -8.41 -0.32
N ALA A 125 7.02 -8.42 1.01
CA ALA A 125 6.85 -7.25 1.85
C ALA A 125 8.03 -6.28 1.74
N VAL A 126 7.74 -5.02 1.40
CA VAL A 126 8.71 -3.95 1.16
C VAL A 126 8.20 -2.61 1.68
N VAL A 127 9.13 -1.67 1.84
CA VAL A 127 8.85 -0.23 1.89
C VAL A 127 9.24 0.37 0.54
N THR A 128 8.34 1.13 -0.07
CA THR A 128 8.60 1.85 -1.33
C THR A 128 8.01 3.26 -1.29
N SER A 129 8.38 4.11 -2.27
CA SER A 129 7.62 5.33 -2.56
C SER A 129 6.23 4.99 -3.12
N LEU A 130 5.41 5.97 -3.47
CA LEU A 130 4.13 5.71 -4.17
C LEU A 130 4.30 5.25 -5.63
N GLN A 131 5.53 5.12 -6.12
CA GLN A 131 5.84 4.87 -7.53
C GLN A 131 6.94 3.80 -7.72
N PRO A 132 6.83 2.61 -7.12
CA PRO A 132 7.83 1.56 -7.34
C PRO A 132 7.86 1.14 -8.82
N GLY A 133 9.06 1.02 -9.38
CA GLY A 133 9.28 0.65 -10.78
C GLY A 133 9.24 1.82 -11.77
N ALA A 134 9.11 3.07 -11.32
CA ALA A 134 9.21 4.25 -12.19
C ALA A 134 10.59 4.39 -12.87
N GLU A 135 11.61 3.79 -12.28
CA GLU A 135 12.97 3.66 -12.81
C GLU A 135 13.09 2.65 -13.96
N LEU A 136 12.09 1.80 -14.19
CA LEU A 136 12.14 0.74 -15.19
C LEU A 136 11.67 1.26 -16.56
N PRO A 137 12.41 1.00 -17.65
CA PRO A 137 12.12 1.57 -18.97
C PRO A 137 10.81 1.05 -19.58
N ASN A 138 10.33 -0.10 -19.12
CA ASN A 138 9.13 -0.77 -19.62
C ASN A 138 7.91 -0.57 -18.69
N VAL A 139 7.98 0.33 -17.71
CA VAL A 139 6.84 0.71 -16.85
C VAL A 139 6.28 2.04 -17.33
N ARG A 140 5.02 2.03 -17.75
CA ARG A 140 4.31 3.25 -18.13
C ARG A 140 3.77 3.99 -16.91
N ARG A 141 3.69 5.32 -16.97
CA ARG A 141 3.27 6.17 -15.83
C ARG A 141 1.87 5.83 -15.33
N GLU A 142 0.95 5.47 -16.21
CA GLU A 142 -0.42 5.06 -15.89
C GLU A 142 -0.49 3.74 -15.10
N ASN A 143 0.56 2.92 -15.14
CA ASN A 143 0.65 1.66 -14.41
C ASN A 143 1.19 1.82 -12.99
N LEU A 144 1.80 2.96 -12.67
CA LEU A 144 2.34 3.26 -11.35
C LEU A 144 1.23 3.30 -10.30
N ILE A 145 1.59 2.95 -9.06
CA ILE A 145 0.64 2.92 -7.94
C ILE A 145 -0.01 4.29 -7.75
N LEU A 146 0.76 5.37 -7.69
CA LEU A 146 0.24 6.74 -7.53
C LEU A 146 -0.86 7.10 -8.53
N SER A 147 -0.62 6.83 -9.82
CA SER A 147 -1.57 7.11 -10.90
C SER A 147 -2.90 6.38 -10.68
N ARG A 148 -2.83 5.17 -10.08
CA ARG A 148 -3.98 4.27 -9.89
C ARG A 148 -4.63 4.34 -8.51
N LEU A 149 -4.02 5.04 -7.54
CA LEU A 149 -4.63 5.24 -6.22
C LEU A 149 -6.01 5.88 -6.38
N GLN A 150 -7.00 5.29 -5.71
CA GLN A 150 -8.40 5.71 -5.76
C GLN A 150 -8.84 6.41 -4.46
N GLY A 151 -8.10 6.22 -3.37
CA GLY A 151 -8.33 6.92 -2.12
C GLY A 151 -7.45 6.41 -1.00
N MET A 152 -7.67 6.97 0.19
CA MET A 152 -7.06 6.51 1.43
C MET A 152 -8.10 6.32 2.53
N SER A 153 -7.77 5.50 3.52
CA SER A 153 -8.63 5.20 4.67
C SER A 153 -7.87 5.48 5.96
N ILE A 154 -8.39 6.36 6.81
CA ILE A 154 -7.73 6.75 8.06
C ILE A 154 -8.31 5.94 9.22
N LEU A 155 -7.44 5.17 9.91
CA LEU A 155 -7.77 4.29 11.03
C LEU A 155 -7.87 5.08 12.35
N ARG A 156 -8.83 6.00 12.44
CA ARG A 156 -9.13 6.75 13.66
C ARG A 156 -10.46 6.30 14.25
N TYR A 157 -10.47 6.06 15.56
CA TYR A 157 -11.70 6.13 16.35
C TYR A 157 -11.99 7.61 16.60
N GLU A 158 -13.25 8.02 16.41
CA GLU A 158 -13.74 9.32 16.89
C GLU A 158 -13.73 9.36 18.42
#